data_AF-A0A6M7WM46-F1
#
_entry.id   AF-A0A6M7WM46-F1
#
_cell.length_a   1.000
_cell.length_b   1.000
_cell.length_c   1.000
_cell.angle_alpha   90.00
_cell.angle_beta   90.00
_cell.angle_gamma   90.00
#
_symmetry.space_group_name_H-M   'P 1'
#
loop_
_entity.id
_entity.type
_entity.pdbx_description
1 polymer ?
#
loop_
_entity_poly.entity_id
_entity_poly.type
_entity_poly.pdbx_seq_one_letter_code
_entity_poly.pdbx_strand_id
1 'polypeptide(L)'
;MMIRSFLATTAFALLASTILALADCPSIPGAANQPDGAWLFLTTAGWRDVAKLKSVFADGATRRVSFAYIANDRTSGLSRRGVVVVKSGLDGKSSAQSGPDDVTLERGASPKIDKCEIYPTFASPKVVGGRSYDDYHDGGYKTKYDATLKSFHVKYASRSGCRWSNDASADAYFAGRWTSNRSQFSFDPTIVANGQPSQFLATIFGVSRAYAGKPMAKRRVELRPYRADETGLACVLFELTLEPGSFVRVNDLERGRKVRASELSWQWPD
;
A
#
# COMPACT_ATOMS: atom_id res chain seq x y z
N MET A 1 -11.01 42.72 48.82
CA MET A 1 -9.72 42.03 49.02
C MET A 1 -9.86 40.63 48.43
N MET A 2 -8.94 40.24 47.55
CA MET A 2 -9.10 39.27 46.45
C MET A 2 -9.49 37.83 46.86
N ILE A 3 -10.48 37.26 46.17
CA ILE A 3 -10.68 35.81 46.06
C ILE A 3 -9.81 35.34 44.88
N ARG A 4 -8.71 34.64 45.17
CA ARG A 4 -7.85 34.01 44.16
C ARG A 4 -8.52 32.71 43.69
N SER A 5 -9.12 32.76 42.51
CA SER A 5 -9.54 31.56 41.77
C SER A 5 -8.30 30.84 41.24
N PHE A 6 -8.03 29.63 41.74
CA PHE A 6 -7.04 28.73 41.17
C PHE A 6 -7.61 28.14 39.87
N LEU A 7 -7.09 28.55 38.71
CA LEU A 7 -7.25 27.79 37.48
C LEU A 7 -6.38 26.54 37.57
N ALA A 8 -7.03 25.38 37.68
CA ALA A 8 -6.38 24.10 37.47
C ALA A 8 -6.14 23.91 35.96
N THR A 9 -4.97 24.31 35.48
CA THR A 9 -4.44 23.90 34.17
C THR A 9 -4.24 22.39 34.18
N THR A 10 -5.17 21.66 33.57
CA THR A 10 -5.03 20.24 33.27
C THR A 10 -4.02 20.09 32.14
N ALA A 11 -2.81 19.66 32.48
CA ALA A 11 -1.80 19.27 31.51
C ALA A 11 -2.25 18.00 30.80
N PHE A 12 -2.52 18.08 29.50
CA PHE A 12 -2.64 16.91 28.63
C PHE A 12 -1.26 16.24 28.54
N ALA A 13 -1.08 15.13 29.26
CA ALA A 13 0.09 14.29 29.08
C ALA A 13 0.02 13.64 27.68
N LEU A 14 0.94 14.03 26.80
CA LEU A 14 1.25 13.31 25.57
C LEU A 14 1.83 11.94 25.97
N LEU A 15 0.96 10.93 26.07
CA LEU A 15 1.37 9.54 26.14
C LEU A 15 1.99 9.17 24.80
N ALA A 16 3.32 9.21 24.73
CA ALA A 16 4.09 8.44 23.77
C ALA A 16 3.82 6.95 24.07
N SER A 17 2.74 6.42 23.50
CA SER A 17 2.39 5.01 23.62
C SER A 17 3.43 4.22 22.84
N THR A 18 4.34 3.55 23.56
CA THR A 18 5.02 2.37 23.03
C THR A 18 3.97 1.28 22.86
N ILE A 19 3.25 1.31 21.73
CA ILE A 19 2.26 0.29 21.38
C ILE A 19 3.03 -1.00 21.16
N LEU A 20 3.03 -1.87 22.19
CA LEU A 20 3.16 -3.30 21.95
C LEU A 20 2.04 -3.66 20.98
N ALA A 21 2.39 -3.96 19.73
CA ALA A 21 1.44 -4.35 18.71
C ALA A 21 0.85 -5.72 19.08
N LEU A 22 -0.23 -5.72 19.86
CA LEU A 22 -1.19 -6.81 19.85
C LEU A 22 -1.92 -6.74 18.50
N ALA A 23 -1.95 -7.85 17.78
CA ALA A 23 -2.57 -7.94 16.47
C ALA A 23 -4.12 -7.92 16.50
N ASP A 24 -4.70 -7.48 17.61
CA ASP A 24 -6.13 -7.37 17.89
C ASP A 24 -6.81 -6.10 17.34
N CYS A 25 -6.16 -5.41 16.40
CA CYS A 25 -6.71 -4.21 15.73
C CYS A 25 -7.49 -3.25 16.66
N PRO A 26 -6.97 -2.85 17.85
CA PRO A 26 -7.78 -2.27 18.91
C PRO A 26 -8.44 -0.93 18.54
N SER A 27 -7.90 -0.24 17.54
CA SER A 27 -8.44 1.02 17.01
C SER A 27 -9.60 0.85 16.02
N ILE A 28 -9.94 -0.38 15.64
CA ILE A 28 -10.99 -0.70 14.65
C ILE A 28 -12.01 -1.64 15.29
N PRO A 29 -13.11 -1.10 15.86
CA PRO A 29 -14.18 -1.93 16.40
C PRO A 29 -14.73 -2.91 15.37
N GLY A 30 -14.81 -4.19 15.74
CA GLY A 30 -15.32 -5.25 14.86
C GLY A 30 -14.39 -5.66 13.72
N ALA A 31 -13.10 -5.32 13.75
CA ALA A 31 -12.11 -5.73 12.74
C ALA A 31 -12.12 -7.25 12.48
N ALA A 32 -12.23 -8.04 13.55
CA ALA A 32 -12.32 -9.49 13.46
C ALA A 32 -13.52 -9.99 12.64
N ASN A 33 -14.61 -9.22 12.55
CA ASN A 33 -15.80 -9.59 11.77
C ASN A 33 -15.73 -9.16 10.30
N GLN A 34 -14.67 -8.45 9.91
CA GLN A 34 -14.48 -8.01 8.53
C GLN A 34 -13.89 -9.14 7.67
N PRO A 35 -14.26 -9.25 6.39
CA PRO A 35 -13.66 -10.26 5.50
C PRO A 35 -12.18 -9.97 5.22
N ASP A 36 -11.43 -10.99 4.80
CA ASP A 36 -10.04 -10.82 4.36
C ASP A 36 -9.95 -9.82 3.20
N GLY A 37 -9.11 -8.81 3.39
CA GLY A 37 -8.92 -7.66 2.53
C GLY A 37 -10.12 -6.72 2.47
N ALA A 38 -10.88 -6.60 3.56
CA ALA A 38 -11.75 -5.46 3.77
C ALA A 38 -10.93 -4.17 3.77
N TRP A 39 -11.47 -3.12 3.17
CA TRP A 39 -10.82 -1.83 3.08
C TRP A 39 -11.75 -0.75 3.57
N LEU A 40 -11.32 -0.12 4.66
CA LEU A 40 -12.11 0.82 5.43
C LEU A 40 -11.44 2.19 5.43
N PHE A 41 -12.23 3.21 5.73
CA PHE A 41 -11.76 4.56 6.02
C PHE A 41 -12.43 5.11 7.27
N LEU A 42 -11.74 6.00 7.97
CA LEU A 42 -12.21 6.60 9.22
C LEU A 42 -13.03 7.86 8.95
N THR A 43 -14.18 7.96 9.61
CA THR A 43 -15.02 9.17 9.68
C THR A 43 -15.20 9.59 11.14
N THR A 44 -15.83 10.74 11.36
CA THR A 44 -16.29 11.14 12.71
C THR A 44 -17.27 10.15 13.32
N ALA A 45 -17.98 9.37 12.51
CA ALA A 45 -18.91 8.32 12.94
C ALA A 45 -18.24 6.92 13.04
N GLY A 46 -16.91 6.85 12.94
CA GLY A 46 -16.12 5.62 12.99
C GLY A 46 -15.72 5.07 11.62
N TRP A 47 -15.26 3.82 11.60
CA TRP A 47 -14.80 3.13 10.39
C TRP A 47 -15.97 2.76 9.46
N ARG A 48 -15.78 2.97 8.17
CA ARG A 48 -16.75 2.73 7.10
C ARG A 48 -16.08 2.04 5.92
N ASP A 49 -16.83 1.25 5.16
CA ASP A 49 -16.34 0.63 3.92
C ASP A 49 -15.96 1.70 2.88
N VAL A 50 -14.80 1.53 2.24
CA VAL A 50 -14.28 2.46 1.22
C VAL A 50 -15.22 2.71 0.04
N ALA A 51 -16.15 1.81 -0.26
CA ALA A 51 -17.20 2.03 -1.27
C ALA A 51 -18.08 3.26 -0.93
N LYS A 52 -18.17 3.63 0.36
CA LYS A 52 -18.88 4.83 0.84
C LYS A 52 -18.01 6.10 0.82
N LEU A 53 -16.73 6.00 0.48
CA LEU A 53 -15.84 7.16 0.48
C LEU A 53 -16.23 8.20 -0.56
N LYS A 54 -16.79 7.78 -1.71
CA LYS A 54 -17.21 8.72 -2.78
C LYS A 54 -18.18 9.79 -2.28
N SER A 55 -19.16 9.43 -1.45
CA SER A 55 -20.12 10.40 -0.93
C SER A 55 -19.51 11.43 0.02
N VAL A 56 -18.35 11.13 0.63
CA VAL A 56 -17.64 12.06 1.51
C VAL A 56 -16.95 13.18 0.72
N PHE A 57 -16.65 12.92 -0.56
CA PHE A 57 -15.98 13.86 -1.46
C PHE A 57 -16.90 14.49 -2.49
N ALA A 58 -18.21 14.37 -2.32
CA ALA A 58 -19.20 14.94 -3.23
C ALA A 58 -19.13 16.48 -3.33
N ASP A 59 -18.52 17.15 -2.36
CA ASP A 59 -18.32 18.60 -2.33
C ASP A 59 -16.99 19.07 -2.92
N GLY A 60 -16.17 18.16 -3.46
CA GLY A 60 -14.92 18.50 -4.13
C GLY A 60 -13.74 18.84 -3.22
N ALA A 61 -13.90 18.83 -1.89
CA ALA A 61 -12.86 19.35 -0.99
C ALA A 61 -11.72 18.35 -0.75
N THR A 62 -10.48 18.85 -0.74
CA THR A 62 -9.28 18.09 -0.36
C THR A 62 -9.30 17.70 1.11
N ARG A 63 -9.05 16.43 1.43
CA ARG A 63 -9.07 15.92 2.82
C ARG A 63 -7.97 14.91 3.08
N ARG A 64 -7.44 14.93 4.30
CA ARG A 64 -6.64 13.81 4.83
C ARG A 64 -7.60 12.72 5.31
N VAL A 65 -7.37 11.49 4.85
CA VAL A 65 -8.19 10.32 5.15
C VAL A 65 -7.31 9.24 5.74
N SER A 66 -7.73 8.69 6.88
CA SER A 66 -7.11 7.52 7.48
C SER A 66 -7.83 6.26 6.98
N PHE A 67 -7.05 5.30 6.50
CA PHE A 67 -7.50 4.04 5.94
C PHE A 67 -7.06 2.87 6.81
N ALA A 68 -7.82 1.78 6.72
CA ALA A 68 -7.46 0.48 7.27
C ALA A 68 -7.67 -0.59 6.20
N TYR A 69 -6.63 -1.36 5.94
CA TYR A 69 -6.73 -2.63 5.23
C TYR A 69 -6.72 -3.76 6.26
N ILE A 70 -7.70 -4.67 6.18
CA ILE A 70 -7.86 -5.79 7.11
C ILE A 70 -7.36 -7.06 6.43
N ALA A 71 -6.28 -7.65 6.93
CA ALA A 71 -5.94 -9.03 6.62
C ALA A 71 -6.64 -9.92 7.65
N ASN A 72 -7.46 -10.87 7.22
CA ASN A 72 -8.22 -11.75 8.12
C ASN A 72 -8.33 -13.16 7.51
N ASP A 73 -7.19 -13.84 7.36
CA ASP A 73 -7.16 -15.21 6.81
C ASP A 73 -7.16 -16.26 7.91
N ARG A 74 -8.35 -16.51 8.43
CA ARG A 74 -8.64 -17.51 9.47
C ARG A 74 -8.49 -18.95 8.97
N THR A 75 -8.52 -19.16 7.65
CA THR A 75 -8.60 -20.49 7.05
C THR A 75 -7.25 -21.13 6.81
N SER A 76 -6.18 -20.35 6.83
CA SER A 76 -4.83 -20.83 6.53
C SER A 76 -4.14 -21.57 7.68
N GLY A 77 -4.65 -21.48 8.92
CA GLY A 77 -4.05 -22.11 10.11
C GLY A 77 -2.66 -21.57 10.48
N LEU A 78 -2.20 -20.51 9.84
CA LEU A 78 -0.91 -19.87 10.06
C LEU A 78 -1.11 -18.38 10.33
N SER A 79 -0.34 -17.82 11.28
CA SER A 79 -0.20 -16.37 11.46
C SER A 79 0.37 -15.77 10.16
N ARG A 80 -0.53 -15.25 9.32
CA ARG A 80 -0.19 -14.67 8.02
C ARG A 80 0.73 -13.47 8.20
N ARG A 81 1.81 -13.45 7.44
CA ARG A 81 2.70 -12.29 7.31
C ARG A 81 2.66 -11.85 5.87
N GLY A 82 2.79 -10.56 5.62
CA GLY A 82 2.65 -10.04 4.28
C GLY A 82 3.10 -8.60 4.17
N VAL A 83 2.94 -8.07 2.97
CA VAL A 83 3.22 -6.68 2.67
C VAL A 83 2.03 -6.14 1.89
N VAL A 84 1.48 -5.04 2.38
CA VAL A 84 0.52 -4.23 1.65
C VAL A 84 1.29 -3.15 0.88
N VAL A 85 1.00 -3.07 -0.42
CA VAL A 85 1.46 -2.01 -1.33
C VAL A 85 0.29 -1.05 -1.52
N VAL A 86 0.43 0.17 -1.04
CA VAL A 86 -0.56 1.23 -1.23
C VAL A 86 -0.04 2.16 -2.34
N LYS A 87 -0.85 2.37 -3.37
CA LYS A 87 -0.53 3.25 -4.51
C LYS A 87 -1.54 4.38 -4.56
N SER A 88 -1.08 5.58 -4.84
CA SER A 88 -1.95 6.75 -5.01
C SER A 88 -1.35 7.74 -5.98
N GLY A 89 -2.16 8.66 -6.48
CA GLY A 89 -1.77 9.73 -7.38
C GLY A 89 -2.99 10.40 -7.97
N LEU A 90 -2.79 11.22 -9.00
CA LEU A 90 -3.87 11.90 -9.71
C LEU A 90 -4.05 11.33 -11.13
N ASP A 91 -5.27 10.91 -11.44
CA ASP A 91 -5.67 10.25 -12.70
C ASP A 91 -7.08 10.67 -13.15
N GLY A 92 -7.29 11.97 -13.39
CA GLY A 92 -8.60 12.52 -13.73
C GLY A 92 -8.55 13.64 -14.76
N LYS A 93 -9.68 13.92 -15.42
CA LYS A 93 -9.81 15.03 -16.39
C LYS A 93 -9.51 16.41 -15.78
N SER A 94 -9.70 16.53 -14.46
CA SER A 94 -9.47 17.73 -13.66
C SER A 94 -8.05 17.83 -13.09
N SER A 95 -7.21 16.80 -13.27
CA SER A 95 -5.82 16.90 -12.83
C SER A 95 -5.05 17.74 -13.85
N ALA A 96 -4.48 18.85 -13.38
CA ALA A 96 -3.43 19.49 -14.13
C ALA A 96 -2.29 18.45 -14.21
N GLN A 97 -2.14 17.80 -15.36
CA GLN A 97 -1.06 16.87 -15.68
C GLN A 97 0.35 17.52 -15.57
N SER A 98 0.43 18.79 -15.18
CA SER A 98 1.64 19.53 -14.89
C SER A 98 2.20 19.17 -13.51
N GLY A 99 2.81 18.00 -13.41
CA GLY A 99 3.67 17.64 -12.29
C GLY A 99 4.96 17.01 -12.81
N PRO A 100 6.07 17.05 -12.06
CA PRO A 100 7.24 16.27 -12.41
C PRO A 100 6.87 14.79 -12.45
N ASP A 101 7.41 14.05 -13.43
CA ASP A 101 7.27 12.61 -13.52
C ASP A 101 8.14 11.94 -12.45
N ASP A 102 7.69 12.05 -11.20
CA ASP A 102 8.34 11.54 -10.00
C ASP A 102 7.41 10.61 -9.24
N VAL A 103 8.00 9.66 -8.53
CA VAL A 103 7.32 8.72 -7.64
C VAL A 103 7.87 8.89 -6.23
N THR A 104 7.00 9.25 -5.29
CA THR A 104 7.30 9.28 -3.86
C THR A 104 7.20 7.87 -3.28
N LEU A 105 8.27 7.41 -2.66
CA LEU A 105 8.41 6.11 -2.04
C LEU A 105 8.38 6.27 -0.53
N GLU A 106 7.44 5.57 0.11
CA GLU A 106 7.29 5.58 1.56
C GLU A 106 7.28 4.18 2.14
N ARG A 107 7.88 4.02 3.30
CA ARG A 107 7.83 2.74 3.99
C ARG A 107 7.52 2.95 5.45
N GLY A 108 6.43 2.33 5.89
CA GLY A 108 6.08 2.29 7.29
C GLY A 108 7.19 1.62 8.09
N ALA A 109 7.43 2.11 9.31
CA ALA A 109 8.27 1.39 10.25
C ALA A 109 7.64 0.02 10.53
N SER A 110 8.47 -1.02 10.53
CA SER A 110 8.07 -2.35 10.97
C SER A 110 9.19 -2.91 11.83
N PRO A 111 8.89 -3.38 13.05
CA PRO A 111 9.86 -4.13 13.82
C PRO A 111 10.23 -5.40 13.06
N LYS A 112 11.48 -5.86 13.18
CA LYS A 112 11.88 -7.20 12.70
C LYS A 112 11.24 -8.24 13.60
N ILE A 113 10.50 -9.15 13.01
CA ILE A 113 9.73 -10.16 13.75
C ILE A 113 10.10 -11.59 13.33
N ASP A 114 10.72 -11.78 12.14
CA ASP A 114 11.12 -13.10 11.62
C ASP A 114 12.57 -13.18 11.15
N LYS A 115 13.10 -14.42 11.05
CA LYS A 115 14.35 -14.72 10.35
C LYS A 115 14.32 -14.44 8.84
N CYS A 116 13.15 -14.54 8.21
CA CYS A 116 12.97 -14.19 6.80
C CYS A 116 13.03 -12.67 6.55
N GLU A 117 12.82 -11.86 7.59
CA GLU A 117 12.56 -10.44 7.44
C GLU A 117 13.83 -9.61 7.32
N ILE A 118 14.04 -9.05 6.13
CA ILE A 118 15.13 -8.13 5.83
C ILE A 118 14.51 -6.78 5.47
N TYR A 119 14.77 -5.78 6.31
CA TYR A 119 14.41 -4.39 6.08
C TYR A 119 15.69 -3.58 5.88
N PRO A 120 16.14 -3.35 4.62
CA PRO A 120 17.28 -2.49 4.36
C PRO A 120 17.06 -1.09 4.93
N THR A 121 18.09 -0.37 5.36
CA THR A 121 17.89 1.02 5.83
C THR A 121 17.27 1.88 4.74
N PHE A 122 16.17 2.57 5.06
CA PHE A 122 15.47 3.46 4.13
C PHE A 122 14.96 4.68 4.90
N ALA A 123 15.47 5.86 4.56
CA ALA A 123 14.99 7.11 5.11
C ALA A 123 13.75 7.56 4.33
N SER A 124 12.57 7.20 4.83
CA SER A 124 11.27 7.57 4.25
C SER A 124 10.91 9.02 4.56
N PRO A 125 10.36 9.81 3.62
CA PRO A 125 10.13 9.48 2.21
C PRO A 125 11.39 9.61 1.33
N LYS A 126 11.42 8.92 0.18
CA LYS A 126 12.36 9.17 -0.93
C LYS A 126 11.59 9.47 -2.20
N VAL A 127 12.19 10.24 -3.10
CA VAL A 127 11.64 10.52 -4.43
C VAL A 127 12.55 9.94 -5.49
N VAL A 128 11.97 9.27 -6.48
CA VAL A 128 12.66 8.74 -7.65
C VAL A 128 11.95 9.19 -8.92
N GLY A 129 12.69 9.28 -10.02
CA GLY A 129 12.09 9.60 -11.32
C GLY A 129 11.17 8.47 -11.77
N GLY A 130 10.01 8.84 -12.29
CA GLY A 130 8.94 7.96 -12.72
C GLY A 130 9.40 6.88 -13.68
N ARG A 131 10.01 7.29 -14.80
CA ARG A 131 10.64 6.34 -15.72
C ARG A 131 11.63 5.35 -15.07
N SER A 132 12.43 5.81 -14.09
CA SER A 132 13.37 4.92 -13.39
C SER A 132 12.66 3.96 -12.42
N TYR A 133 11.54 4.37 -11.83
CA TYR A 133 10.67 3.49 -11.06
C TYR A 133 10.06 2.41 -11.97
N ASP A 134 9.54 2.82 -13.12
CA ASP A 134 8.89 1.94 -14.09
C ASP A 134 9.90 0.94 -14.68
N ASP A 135 11.06 1.41 -15.19
CA ASP A 135 12.12 0.55 -15.75
C ASP A 135 12.64 -0.49 -14.72
N TYR A 136 12.68 -0.13 -13.43
CA TYR A 136 13.09 -1.06 -12.37
C TYR A 136 12.05 -2.17 -12.13
N HIS A 137 10.76 -1.80 -12.05
CA HIS A 137 9.68 -2.77 -11.82
C HIS A 137 9.31 -3.55 -13.07
N ASP A 138 9.65 -3.05 -14.26
CA ASP A 138 9.43 -3.75 -15.51
C ASP A 138 10.59 -4.72 -15.79
N GLY A 139 11.81 -4.19 -15.97
CA GLY A 139 12.92 -5.01 -16.46
C GLY A 139 13.85 -5.51 -15.38
N GLY A 140 13.79 -4.96 -14.16
CA GLY A 140 14.94 -4.99 -13.27
C GLY A 140 16.14 -4.27 -13.87
N TYR A 141 15.90 -3.30 -14.78
CA TYR A 141 16.96 -2.52 -15.41
C TYR A 141 17.73 -1.73 -14.35
N LYS A 142 19.04 -1.59 -14.52
CA LYS A 142 19.83 -0.66 -13.72
C LYS A 142 19.37 0.77 -14.06
N THR A 143 18.94 1.50 -13.04
CA THR A 143 18.53 2.91 -13.18
C THR A 143 19.40 3.78 -12.29
N LYS A 144 19.36 5.10 -12.47
CA LYS A 144 20.06 6.05 -11.59
C LYS A 144 19.61 5.96 -10.12
N TYR A 145 18.43 5.39 -9.86
CA TYR A 145 17.86 5.22 -8.51
C TYR A 145 17.87 3.76 -8.03
N ASP A 146 18.60 2.86 -8.69
CA ASP A 146 18.59 1.42 -8.39
C ASP A 146 18.90 1.13 -6.90
N ALA A 147 19.85 1.84 -6.29
CA ALA A 147 20.17 1.69 -4.87
C ALA A 147 19.00 2.08 -3.95
N THR A 148 18.29 3.17 -4.28
CA THR A 148 17.10 3.64 -3.54
C THR A 148 15.93 2.67 -3.70
N LEU A 149 15.71 2.16 -4.91
CA LEU A 149 14.65 1.19 -5.20
C LEU A 149 14.94 -0.16 -4.52
N LYS A 150 16.18 -0.64 -4.57
CA LYS A 150 16.59 -1.84 -3.83
C LYS A 150 16.42 -1.69 -2.32
N SER A 151 16.78 -0.54 -1.75
CA SER A 151 16.63 -0.32 -0.31
C SER A 151 15.19 -0.07 0.12
N PHE A 152 14.31 0.34 -0.80
CA PHE A 152 12.88 0.49 -0.58
C PHE A 152 12.18 -0.86 -0.34
N HIS A 153 12.57 -1.89 -1.09
CA HIS A 153 11.98 -3.22 -0.96
C HIS A 153 12.45 -3.96 0.29
N VAL A 154 11.56 -4.83 0.78
CA VAL A 154 11.78 -5.66 1.97
C VAL A 154 11.71 -7.14 1.61
N LYS A 155 12.39 -7.97 2.39
CA LYS A 155 12.17 -9.43 2.41
C LYS A 155 11.25 -9.76 3.56
N TYR A 156 10.28 -10.64 3.34
CA TYR A 156 9.27 -11.02 4.33
C TYR A 156 8.98 -12.52 4.27
N ALA A 157 8.35 -13.06 5.31
CA ALA A 157 7.85 -14.43 5.31
C ALA A 157 6.54 -14.51 4.52
N SER A 158 6.58 -15.11 3.33
CA SER A 158 5.40 -15.46 2.53
C SER A 158 4.86 -16.84 2.93
N ARG A 159 3.70 -17.25 2.39
CA ARG A 159 3.16 -18.60 2.64
C ARG A 159 4.07 -19.74 2.17
N SER A 160 4.95 -19.49 1.19
CA SER A 160 5.85 -20.49 0.61
C SER A 160 7.33 -20.24 0.94
N GLY A 161 7.62 -19.54 2.06
CA GLY A 161 8.99 -19.26 2.53
C GLY A 161 9.37 -17.78 2.48
N CYS A 162 10.67 -17.47 2.52
CA CYS A 162 11.13 -16.09 2.55
C CYS A 162 11.15 -15.48 1.14
N ARG A 163 10.48 -14.33 0.94
CA ARG A 163 10.37 -13.69 -0.38
C ARG A 163 10.61 -12.19 -0.34
N TRP A 164 11.17 -11.66 -1.42
CA TRP A 164 11.29 -10.21 -1.59
C TRP A 164 9.97 -9.60 -2.07
N SER A 165 9.65 -8.41 -1.59
CA SER A 165 8.48 -7.63 -2.03
C SER A 165 8.54 -7.24 -3.52
N ASN A 166 9.69 -7.30 -4.18
CA ASN A 166 9.85 -7.11 -5.63
C ASN A 166 10.31 -8.36 -6.38
N ASP A 167 10.13 -9.53 -5.76
CA ASP A 167 10.50 -10.81 -6.36
C ASP A 167 9.86 -10.96 -7.75
N ALA A 168 10.70 -11.28 -8.74
CA ALA A 168 10.30 -11.37 -10.15
C ALA A 168 9.79 -12.75 -10.54
N SER A 169 9.96 -13.76 -9.68
CA SER A 169 9.57 -15.13 -9.97
C SER A 169 8.05 -15.21 -10.08
N ALA A 170 7.57 -16.09 -10.96
CA ALA A 170 6.15 -16.38 -11.05
C ALA A 170 5.64 -16.84 -9.68
N ASP A 171 4.52 -16.26 -9.26
CA ASP A 171 3.98 -16.48 -7.95
C ASP A 171 3.04 -17.70 -7.93
N ALA A 172 3.19 -18.55 -6.91
CA ALA A 172 2.41 -19.76 -6.68
C ALA A 172 0.90 -19.51 -6.68
N TYR A 173 0.43 -18.32 -6.29
CA TYR A 173 -1.00 -18.00 -6.33
C TYR A 173 -1.56 -17.96 -7.75
N PHE A 174 -0.76 -17.82 -8.82
CA PHE A 174 -1.27 -17.53 -10.15
C PHE A 174 -1.36 -18.72 -11.11
N ALA A 175 -1.16 -19.95 -10.63
CA ALA A 175 -1.32 -21.23 -11.36
C ALA A 175 -0.87 -21.17 -12.84
N GLY A 176 0.42 -20.93 -13.05
CA GLY A 176 1.04 -20.93 -14.38
C GLY A 176 1.08 -19.58 -15.12
N ARG A 177 0.60 -18.48 -14.51
CA ARG A 177 0.76 -17.12 -15.06
C ARG A 177 2.03 -16.45 -14.53
N TRP A 178 2.62 -15.56 -15.33
CA TRP A 178 3.84 -14.79 -15.01
C TRP A 178 3.58 -13.58 -14.09
N THR A 179 2.64 -13.70 -13.16
CA THR A 179 2.38 -12.63 -12.18
C THR A 179 3.37 -12.78 -11.03
N SER A 180 4.07 -11.70 -10.71
CA SER A 180 5.14 -11.65 -9.70
C SER A 180 4.85 -10.58 -8.66
N ASN A 181 5.57 -10.60 -7.53
CA ASN A 181 5.46 -9.52 -6.54
C ASN A 181 5.80 -8.17 -7.17
N ARG A 182 6.75 -8.15 -8.11
CA ARG A 182 7.15 -6.94 -8.84
C ARG A 182 6.00 -6.29 -9.63
N SER A 183 5.17 -7.08 -10.31
CA SER A 183 4.03 -6.55 -11.09
C SER A 183 2.99 -5.79 -10.24
N GLN A 184 2.92 -6.07 -8.94
CA GLN A 184 1.97 -5.44 -8.02
C GLN A 184 2.28 -3.96 -7.74
N PHE A 185 3.47 -3.51 -8.14
CA PHE A 185 3.93 -2.12 -8.04
C PHE A 185 3.51 -1.26 -9.24
N SER A 186 3.01 -1.88 -10.32
CA SER A 186 2.54 -1.12 -11.47
C SER A 186 1.32 -0.26 -11.11
N PHE A 187 1.25 0.94 -11.68
CA PHE A 187 0.08 1.80 -11.66
C PHE A 187 -0.93 1.42 -12.76
N ASP A 188 -0.61 0.46 -13.62
CA ASP A 188 -1.52 -0.09 -14.62
C ASP A 188 -2.25 -1.31 -14.03
N PRO A 189 -3.59 -1.23 -13.83
CA PRO A 189 -4.34 -2.34 -13.24
C PRO A 189 -4.31 -3.60 -14.13
N THR A 190 -4.08 -3.46 -15.43
CA THR A 190 -3.99 -4.59 -16.36
C THR A 190 -2.69 -5.38 -16.16
N ILE A 191 -1.58 -4.72 -15.85
CA ILE A 191 -0.30 -5.36 -15.51
C ILE A 191 -0.39 -6.07 -14.16
N VAL A 192 -1.05 -5.44 -13.19
CA VAL A 192 -1.32 -6.06 -11.89
C VAL A 192 -2.15 -7.34 -12.04
N ALA A 193 -3.16 -7.33 -12.92
CA ALA A 193 -4.05 -8.47 -13.14
C ALA A 193 -3.47 -9.61 -13.95
N ASN A 194 -2.74 -9.29 -15.00
CA ASN A 194 -2.25 -10.28 -15.95
C ASN A 194 -0.82 -10.72 -15.64
N GLY A 195 -0.15 -10.05 -14.71
CA GLY A 195 1.28 -10.18 -14.55
C GLY A 195 2.03 -9.51 -15.70
N GLN A 196 3.36 -9.53 -15.60
CA GLN A 196 4.20 -8.94 -16.62
C GLN A 196 4.62 -10.01 -17.64
N PRO A 197 4.46 -9.79 -18.95
CA PRO A 197 5.03 -10.69 -19.95
C PRO A 197 6.56 -10.72 -19.84
N SER A 198 7.19 -11.86 -20.16
CA SER A 198 8.65 -11.99 -20.15
C SER A 198 9.30 -10.97 -21.09
N GLN A 199 10.53 -10.52 -20.77
CA GLN A 199 11.29 -9.56 -21.59
C GLN A 199 11.36 -9.97 -23.07
N PHE A 200 11.42 -11.27 -23.33
CA PHE A 200 11.44 -11.85 -24.67
C PHE A 200 10.13 -11.56 -25.45
N LEU A 201 8.97 -11.73 -24.81
CA LEU A 201 7.68 -11.47 -25.46
C LEU A 201 7.40 -9.97 -25.58
N ALA A 202 7.77 -9.16 -24.59
CA ALA A 202 7.61 -7.71 -24.64
C ALA A 202 8.45 -7.07 -25.76
N THR A 203 9.67 -7.56 -25.97
CA THR A 203 10.58 -7.08 -27.03
C THR A 203 10.15 -7.51 -28.43
N ILE A 204 9.60 -8.73 -28.58
CA ILE A 204 9.19 -9.27 -29.88
C ILE A 204 7.82 -8.75 -30.33
N PHE A 205 6.86 -8.60 -29.42
CA PHE A 205 5.48 -8.26 -29.77
C PHE A 205 5.13 -6.77 -29.60
N GLY A 206 6.12 -5.92 -29.30
CA GLY A 206 5.88 -4.48 -29.08
C GLY A 206 4.93 -4.19 -27.93
N VAL A 207 4.71 -5.16 -27.03
CA VAL A 207 3.91 -4.98 -25.82
C VAL A 207 4.70 -4.02 -24.95
N SER A 208 4.18 -2.80 -24.83
CA SER A 208 4.82 -1.65 -24.21
C SER A 208 5.56 -2.01 -22.92
N ARG A 209 6.68 -1.31 -22.66
CA ARG A 209 7.23 -1.17 -21.30
C ARG A 209 6.05 -0.99 -20.35
N ALA A 210 5.98 -1.81 -19.31
CA ALA A 210 4.83 -1.94 -18.41
C ALA A 210 4.55 -0.67 -17.58
N TYR A 211 5.23 0.45 -17.89
CA TYR A 211 4.66 1.79 -17.81
C TYR A 211 5.29 2.82 -18.79
N ALA A 212 4.94 2.75 -20.08
CA ALA A 212 4.86 3.95 -20.93
C ALA A 212 3.44 4.57 -20.85
N GLY A 213 2.82 4.51 -19.67
CA GLY A 213 1.51 5.10 -19.39
C GLY A 213 1.57 6.63 -19.39
N LYS A 214 0.42 7.29 -19.52
CA LYS A 214 0.32 8.76 -19.46
C LYS A 214 0.98 9.27 -18.17
N PRO A 215 1.75 10.38 -18.23
CA PRO A 215 2.27 11.02 -17.03
C PRO A 215 1.16 11.21 -15.99
N MET A 216 1.40 10.71 -14.78
CA MET A 216 0.50 10.88 -13.63
C MET A 216 1.16 11.82 -12.64
N ALA A 217 0.41 12.76 -12.11
CA ALA A 217 0.92 13.66 -11.08
C ALA A 217 0.86 12.98 -9.69
N LYS A 218 1.81 13.37 -8.82
CA LYS A 218 1.84 12.99 -7.41
C LYS A 218 1.81 11.47 -7.17
N ARG A 219 2.47 10.68 -8.04
CA ARG A 219 2.58 9.24 -7.83
C ARG A 219 3.23 8.97 -6.48
N ARG A 220 2.58 8.14 -5.67
CA ARG A 220 3.06 7.74 -4.35
C ARG A 220 2.85 6.24 -4.17
N VAL A 221 3.87 5.58 -3.65
CA VAL A 221 3.87 4.14 -3.35
C VAL A 221 4.36 3.95 -1.93
N GLU A 222 3.55 3.27 -1.14
CA GLU A 222 3.82 3.03 0.26
C GLU A 222 3.83 1.53 0.57
N LEU A 223 4.91 1.07 1.20
CA LEU A 223 5.03 -0.31 1.69
C LEU A 223 4.71 -0.40 3.18
N ARG A 224 3.78 -1.30 3.50
CA ARG A 224 3.35 -1.59 4.86
C ARG A 224 3.44 -3.11 5.11
N PRO A 225 4.59 -3.58 5.62
CA PRO A 225 4.69 -4.94 6.13
C PRO A 225 3.73 -5.13 7.31
N TYR A 226 3.18 -6.33 7.45
CA TYR A 226 2.30 -6.66 8.57
C TYR A 226 2.50 -8.10 9.03
N ARG A 227 2.13 -8.35 10.29
CA ARG A 227 2.02 -9.65 10.90
C ARG A 227 0.63 -9.80 11.50
N ALA A 228 -0.05 -10.87 11.13
CA ALA A 228 -1.31 -11.24 11.75
C ALA A 228 -1.10 -11.93 13.10
N ASP A 229 -2.10 -11.89 13.96
CA ASP A 229 -2.15 -12.68 15.19
C ASP A 229 -2.31 -14.18 14.87
N GLU A 230 -2.49 -14.95 15.93
CA GLU A 230 -2.75 -16.39 15.89
C GLU A 230 -4.08 -16.75 15.22
N THR A 231 -5.01 -15.80 15.14
CA THR A 231 -6.30 -15.96 14.45
C THR A 231 -6.23 -15.61 12.96
N GLY A 232 -5.09 -15.07 12.50
CA GLY A 232 -4.90 -14.63 11.13
C GLY A 232 -5.37 -13.19 10.86
N LEU A 233 -5.66 -12.40 11.91
CA LEU A 233 -6.06 -11.00 11.84
C LEU A 233 -4.87 -10.05 11.91
N ALA A 234 -4.81 -9.08 11.00
CA ALA A 234 -3.93 -7.92 11.04
C ALA A 234 -4.64 -6.68 10.48
N CYS A 235 -4.31 -5.51 11.02
CA CYS A 235 -4.80 -4.24 10.49
C CYS A 235 -3.65 -3.35 10.04
N VAL A 236 -3.72 -2.97 8.78
CA VAL A 236 -2.73 -2.10 8.14
C VAL A 236 -3.33 -0.73 7.99
N LEU A 237 -2.92 0.16 8.89
CA LEU A 237 -3.32 1.57 8.89
C LEU A 237 -2.40 2.38 8.00
N PHE A 238 -2.96 3.32 7.23
CA PHE A 238 -2.21 4.31 6.45
C PHE A 238 -3.05 5.57 6.24
N GLU A 239 -2.42 6.67 5.86
CA GLU A 239 -3.10 7.94 5.65
C GLU A 239 -2.73 8.55 4.31
N LEU A 240 -3.69 9.20 3.67
CA LEU A 240 -3.51 9.87 2.40
C LEU A 240 -4.25 11.21 2.40
N THR A 241 -3.66 12.21 1.78
CA THR A 241 -4.40 13.42 1.38
C THR A 241 -5.00 13.16 0.01
N LEU A 242 -6.33 13.22 -0.08
CA LEU A 242 -7.08 13.03 -1.32
C LEU A 242 -7.62 14.39 -1.78
N GLU A 243 -7.40 14.69 -3.05
CA GLU A 243 -7.82 15.90 -3.76
C GLU A 243 -8.52 15.52 -5.07
N PRO A 244 -9.23 16.46 -5.75
CA PRO A 244 -9.88 16.20 -7.02
C PRO A 244 -9.01 15.43 -8.03
N GLY A 245 -9.55 14.32 -8.54
CA GLY A 245 -8.85 13.42 -9.46
C GLY A 245 -7.95 12.37 -8.80
N SER A 246 -7.94 12.27 -7.47
CA SER A 246 -7.16 11.24 -6.77
C SER A 246 -7.63 9.82 -7.09
N PHE A 247 -6.69 8.89 -7.10
CA PHE A 247 -6.98 7.46 -6.96
C PHE A 247 -6.19 6.88 -5.80
N VAL A 248 -6.69 5.79 -5.25
CA VAL A 248 -6.00 4.97 -4.26
C VAL A 248 -6.20 3.51 -4.64
N ARG A 249 -5.11 2.74 -4.63
CA ARG A 249 -5.12 1.30 -4.89
C ARG A 249 -4.34 0.57 -3.82
N VAL A 250 -4.82 -0.60 -3.44
CA VAL A 250 -4.24 -1.42 -2.39
C VAL A 250 -4.05 -2.84 -2.92
N ASN A 251 -2.81 -3.31 -2.87
CA ASN A 251 -2.43 -4.68 -3.19
C ASN A 251 -1.85 -5.33 -1.96
N ASP A 252 -2.25 -6.56 -1.69
CA ASP A 252 -1.66 -7.37 -0.65
C ASP A 252 -0.95 -8.56 -1.29
N LEU A 253 0.36 -8.62 -1.09
CA LEU A 253 1.22 -9.62 -1.74
C LEU A 253 0.91 -11.04 -1.27
N GLU A 254 0.15 -11.24 -0.20
CA GLU A 254 -0.18 -12.59 0.32
C GLU A 254 -1.68 -12.91 0.27
N ARG A 255 -2.47 -12.07 -0.41
CA ARG A 255 -3.90 -12.28 -0.55
C ARG A 255 -4.16 -13.33 -1.63
N GLY A 256 -5.24 -14.08 -1.47
CA GLY A 256 -5.62 -15.15 -2.39
C GLY A 256 -5.77 -14.69 -3.85
N ARG A 257 -5.54 -15.63 -4.78
CA ARG A 257 -5.43 -15.45 -6.24
C ARG A 257 -6.46 -14.51 -6.87
N LYS A 258 -7.75 -14.67 -6.54
CA LYS A 258 -8.84 -13.95 -7.21
C LYS A 258 -8.77 -12.43 -6.99
N VAL A 259 -8.34 -12.00 -5.81
CA VAL A 259 -8.36 -10.57 -5.45
C VAL A 259 -7.02 -9.90 -5.67
N ARG A 260 -5.93 -10.67 -5.53
CA ARG A 260 -4.60 -10.15 -5.87
C ARG A 260 -4.47 -9.80 -7.36
N ALA A 261 -5.25 -10.45 -8.23
CA ALA A 261 -5.33 -10.09 -9.64
C ALA A 261 -6.08 -8.76 -9.89
N SER A 262 -7.13 -8.41 -9.16
CA SER A 262 -7.92 -7.22 -9.51
C SER A 262 -7.45 -5.92 -8.84
N GLU A 263 -6.56 -6.00 -7.86
CA GLU A 263 -6.30 -4.97 -6.85
C GLU A 263 -7.57 -4.42 -6.18
N LEU A 264 -7.42 -3.79 -5.02
CA LEU A 264 -8.48 -2.93 -4.50
C LEU A 264 -8.24 -1.54 -5.07
N SER A 265 -9.29 -0.89 -5.55
CA SER A 265 -9.18 0.43 -6.19
C SER A 265 -10.34 1.34 -5.76
N TRP A 266 -10.00 2.58 -5.48
CA TRP A 266 -10.91 3.70 -5.34
C TRP A 266 -10.44 4.84 -6.23
N GLN A 267 -11.39 5.53 -6.86
CA GLN A 267 -11.14 6.70 -7.68
C GLN A 267 -12.09 7.81 -7.23
N TRP A 268 -11.59 9.04 -7.30
CA TRP A 268 -12.35 10.25 -7.06
C TRP A 268 -13.67 10.24 -7.85
N PRO A 269 -14.79 10.67 -7.25
CA PRO A 269 -16.05 10.81 -7.98
C PRO A 269 -15.91 11.94 -9.02
N ASP A 270 -16.08 11.59 -10.30
CA ASP A 270 -16.21 12.57 -11.38
C ASP A 270 -17.45 13.47 -11.21
#